data_AF-A0A6N7YJP6-F1
#
_entry.id   AF-A0A6N7YJP6-F1
#
_cell.length_a   1.000
_cell.length_b   1.000
_cell.length_c   1.000
_cell.angle_alpha   90.00
_cell.angle_beta   90.00
_cell.angle_gamma   90.00
#
_symmetry.space_group_name_H-M   'P 1'
#
loop_
_entity.id
_entity.type
_entity.pdbx_description
1 polymer ?
#
loop_
_entity_poly.entity_id
_entity_poly.type
_entity_poly.pdbx_seq_one_letter_code
_entity_poly.pdbx_strand_id
1 'polypeptide(L)'
;MEQTWKCSGNDLRKMPLQIWEEDLSILSNAEAMKRVLLVWKQIENRKEIVVPLVQNIEGAVLGAGIIKRKNFWTTGEYPFSSLEEIKPEQLTLMKNPHIKAVIEVIKQLKNETVILEAEAPFSIVSALINPMELYASMQTKTEHLNHILEKIAFEEAKYLEAAINAGCHIISLAEPVGTADMVGEKYFRECSGRAAVLLLKESERFLQNSVVHLCGKLSNSMLALQMAKEEEYLVTREEYLESLTEAAHNPSIHFVGQHCIHQKKNSTKKIHILTI
;
A
#
# COMPACT_ATOMS: atom_id res chain seq x y z
N MET A 1 -21.35 -8.55 14.37
CA MET A 1 -21.72 -7.20 13.91
C MET A 1 -22.03 -7.30 12.44
N GLU A 2 -23.17 -6.76 12.00
CA GLU A 2 -23.45 -6.62 10.56
C GLU A 2 -22.40 -5.70 9.94
N GLN A 3 -21.83 -6.12 8.81
CA GLN A 3 -20.80 -5.36 8.11
C GLN A 3 -21.44 -4.09 7.52
N THR A 4 -21.13 -2.93 8.09
CA THR A 4 -21.79 -1.65 7.75
C THR A 4 -21.32 -1.08 6.41
N TRP A 5 -20.18 -1.53 5.90
CA TRP A 5 -19.60 -1.08 4.64
C TRP A 5 -18.86 -2.20 3.90
N LYS A 6 -19.04 -2.29 2.57
CA LYS A 6 -18.40 -3.28 1.70
C LYS A 6 -17.57 -2.59 0.62
N CYS A 7 -16.27 -2.90 0.58
CA CYS A 7 -15.36 -2.39 -0.44
C CYS A 7 -15.73 -2.95 -1.83
N SER A 8 -15.90 -2.07 -2.82
CA SER A 8 -16.11 -2.47 -4.22
C SER A 8 -14.83 -2.86 -4.95
N GLY A 9 -13.66 -2.56 -4.37
CA GLY A 9 -12.35 -2.80 -4.99
C GLY A 9 -12.04 -1.91 -6.19
N ASN A 10 -12.87 -0.90 -6.48
CA ASN A 10 -12.68 -0.01 -7.63
C ASN A 10 -11.85 1.21 -7.24
N ASP A 11 -10.61 1.27 -7.71
CA ASP A 11 -9.88 2.53 -7.82
C ASP A 11 -10.37 3.28 -9.07
N LEU A 12 -11.01 4.43 -8.83
CA LEU A 12 -11.59 5.26 -9.89
C LEU A 12 -10.66 6.37 -10.36
N ARG A 13 -9.46 6.49 -9.78
CA ARG A 13 -8.47 7.48 -10.21
C ARG A 13 -8.04 7.20 -11.64
N LYS A 14 -7.84 8.27 -12.40
CA LYS A 14 -7.46 8.17 -13.81
C LYS A 14 -6.28 9.08 -14.03
N MET A 15 -5.12 8.47 -14.26
CA MET A 15 -3.94 9.20 -14.69
C MET A 15 -4.29 9.99 -15.97
N PRO A 16 -4.19 11.33 -15.94
CA PRO A 16 -4.44 12.18 -17.09
C PRO A 16 -3.53 11.79 -18.26
N LEU A 17 -4.03 11.89 -19.50
CA LEU A 17 -3.30 11.45 -20.68
C LEU A 17 -1.89 12.07 -20.77
N GLN A 18 -1.77 13.36 -20.50
CA GLN A 18 -0.48 14.06 -20.52
C GLN A 18 0.55 13.52 -19.51
N ILE A 19 0.10 12.93 -18.39
CA ILE A 19 0.98 12.27 -17.42
C ILE A 19 1.24 10.83 -17.86
N TRP A 20 0.22 10.18 -18.40
CA TRP A 20 0.32 8.81 -18.90
C TRP A 20 1.32 8.67 -20.07
N GLU A 21 1.46 9.71 -20.89
CA GLU A 21 2.39 9.77 -22.03
C GLU A 21 3.85 9.99 -21.60
N GLU A 22 4.11 10.44 -20.36
CA GLU A 22 5.47 10.69 -19.86
C GLU A 22 6.38 9.45 -19.95
N ASP A 23 7.66 9.68 -20.16
CA ASP A 23 8.66 8.62 -20.20
C ASP A 23 8.91 8.03 -18.80
N LEU A 24 9.18 6.72 -18.70
CA LEU A 24 9.37 6.05 -17.41
C LEU A 24 10.61 6.57 -16.65
N SER A 25 11.54 7.27 -17.30
CA SER A 25 12.68 7.93 -16.64
C SER A 25 12.27 8.91 -15.54
N ILE A 26 11.04 9.46 -15.57
CA ILE A 26 10.53 10.32 -14.49
C ILE A 26 10.51 9.61 -13.13
N LEU A 27 10.42 8.27 -13.12
CA LEU A 27 10.37 7.47 -11.88
C LEU A 27 11.67 7.54 -11.08
N SER A 28 12.77 7.93 -11.72
CA SER A 28 14.08 8.12 -11.09
C SER A 28 14.44 9.59 -10.86
N ASN A 29 13.55 10.52 -11.22
CA ASN A 29 13.78 11.96 -11.15
C ASN A 29 12.74 12.64 -10.28
N ALA A 30 13.12 12.97 -9.04
CA ALA A 30 12.21 13.55 -8.05
C ALA A 30 11.57 14.87 -8.51
N GLU A 31 12.35 15.77 -9.12
CA GLU A 31 11.81 17.05 -9.60
C GLU A 31 10.79 16.86 -10.72
N ALA A 32 11.04 15.93 -11.66
CA ALA A 32 10.09 15.61 -12.71
C ALA A 32 8.81 14.98 -12.15
N MET A 33 8.96 13.99 -11.27
CA MET A 33 7.86 13.32 -10.59
C MET A 33 7.00 14.31 -9.79
N LYS A 34 7.62 15.22 -9.02
CA LYS A 34 6.92 16.28 -8.28
C LYS A 34 6.07 17.16 -9.20
N ARG A 35 6.63 17.61 -10.34
CA ARG A 35 5.88 18.46 -11.29
C ARG A 35 4.62 17.76 -11.80
N VAL A 36 4.73 16.50 -12.25
CA VAL A 36 3.57 15.78 -12.79
C VAL A 36 2.54 15.48 -11.70
N LEU A 37 2.95 15.19 -10.47
CA LEU A 37 2.06 14.97 -9.34
C LEU A 37 1.26 16.22 -8.97
N LEU A 38 1.90 17.39 -8.95
CA LEU A 38 1.22 18.67 -8.69
C LEU A 38 0.20 18.99 -9.79
N VAL A 39 0.55 18.73 -11.05
CA VAL A 39 -0.36 18.87 -12.19
C VAL A 39 -1.54 17.90 -12.06
N TRP A 40 -1.30 16.64 -11.68
CA TRP A 40 -2.37 15.66 -11.47
C TRP A 40 -3.34 16.13 -10.38
N LYS A 41 -2.82 16.59 -9.24
CA LYS A 41 -3.62 17.14 -8.14
C LYS A 41 -4.54 18.27 -8.62
N GLN A 42 -4.02 19.19 -9.44
CA GLN A 42 -4.79 20.31 -10.00
C GLN A 42 -5.90 19.84 -10.94
N ILE A 43 -5.61 18.90 -11.84
CA ILE A 43 -6.58 18.38 -12.82
C ILE A 43 -7.76 17.70 -12.13
N GLU A 44 -7.49 16.90 -11.10
CA GLU A 44 -8.54 16.19 -10.37
C GLU A 44 -9.16 17.03 -9.24
N ASN A 45 -8.67 18.25 -9.00
CA ASN A 45 -9.10 19.12 -7.90
C ASN A 45 -9.08 18.39 -6.55
N ARG A 46 -7.97 17.70 -6.25
CA ARG A 46 -7.75 16.94 -5.01
C ARG A 46 -7.07 17.78 -3.93
N LYS A 47 -7.26 17.41 -2.67
CA LYS A 47 -6.54 18.03 -1.53
C LYS A 47 -5.20 17.35 -1.30
N GLU A 48 -5.10 16.10 -1.67
CA GLU A 48 -3.95 15.20 -1.50
C GLU A 48 -3.15 15.01 -2.78
N ILE A 49 -1.88 14.65 -2.59
CA ILE A 49 -1.01 14.09 -3.62
C ILE A 49 -0.79 12.62 -3.26
N VAL A 50 -1.01 11.72 -4.22
CA VAL A 50 -0.76 10.30 -4.02
C VAL A 50 0.52 9.90 -4.74
N VAL A 51 1.40 9.23 -4.02
CA VAL A 51 2.66 8.67 -4.52
C VAL A 51 2.70 7.17 -4.24
N PRO A 52 3.44 6.36 -5.01
CA PRO A 52 4.14 6.68 -6.26
C PRO A 52 3.20 6.84 -7.48
N LEU A 53 3.76 7.07 -8.67
CA LEU A 53 3.01 7.12 -9.94
C LEU A 53 2.64 5.73 -10.49
N VAL A 54 3.31 4.68 -10.03
CA VAL A 54 3.13 3.29 -10.48
C VAL A 54 2.51 2.50 -9.34
N GLN A 55 1.38 1.86 -9.60
CA GLN A 55 0.80 0.90 -8.65
C GLN A 55 1.74 -0.31 -8.52
N ASN A 56 2.04 -0.72 -7.29
CA ASN A 56 3.02 -1.76 -6.97
C ASN A 56 4.44 -1.43 -7.47
N ILE A 57 4.95 -0.23 -7.15
CA ILE A 57 6.32 0.18 -7.50
C ILE A 57 7.35 -0.78 -6.87
N GLU A 58 7.02 -1.38 -5.74
CA GLU A 58 7.78 -2.35 -4.99
C GLU A 58 8.11 -3.56 -5.88
N GLY A 59 7.12 -4.12 -6.55
CA GLY A 59 7.31 -5.18 -7.54
C GLY A 59 8.23 -4.76 -8.68
N ALA A 60 8.06 -3.54 -9.21
CA ALA A 60 8.92 -3.01 -10.27
C ALA A 60 10.38 -2.82 -9.83
N VAL A 61 10.58 -2.32 -8.61
CA VAL A 61 11.89 -2.14 -7.97
C VAL A 61 12.62 -3.47 -7.81
N LEU A 62 11.86 -4.55 -7.61
CA LEU A 62 12.33 -5.91 -7.44
C LEU A 62 12.46 -6.69 -8.77
N GLY A 63 12.22 -6.02 -9.91
CA GLY A 63 12.51 -6.55 -11.23
C GLY A 63 11.29 -6.73 -12.15
N ALA A 64 10.07 -6.47 -11.67
CA ALA A 64 8.90 -6.54 -12.52
C ALA A 64 8.91 -5.45 -13.60
N GLY A 65 8.52 -5.82 -14.82
CA GLY A 65 8.36 -4.86 -15.91
C GLY A 65 7.21 -3.89 -15.61
N ILE A 66 7.40 -2.60 -15.91
CA ILE A 66 6.34 -1.59 -15.79
C ILE A 66 5.57 -1.54 -17.10
N ILE A 67 4.25 -1.63 -17.00
CA ILE A 67 3.33 -1.53 -18.12
C ILE A 67 2.36 -0.36 -17.95
N LYS A 68 1.97 0.25 -19.07
CA LYS A 68 0.97 1.31 -19.11
C LYS A 68 -0.40 0.69 -19.42
N ARG A 69 -1.30 0.65 -18.45
CA ARG A 69 -2.72 0.33 -18.65
C ARG A 69 -3.49 1.59 -19.04
N LYS A 70 -4.75 1.45 -19.44
CA LYS A 70 -5.54 2.55 -20.03
C LYS A 70 -5.48 3.88 -19.27
N ASN A 71 -5.47 3.85 -17.93
CA ASN A 71 -5.50 5.07 -17.11
C ASN A 71 -4.52 5.05 -15.92
N PHE A 72 -3.51 4.16 -15.91
CA PHE A 72 -2.53 4.06 -14.83
C PHE A 72 -1.33 3.22 -15.26
N TRP A 73 -0.22 3.33 -14.53
CA TRP A 73 0.95 2.47 -14.68
C TRP A 73 0.99 1.45 -13.56
N THR A 74 1.41 0.22 -13.87
CA THR A 74 1.49 -0.88 -12.91
C THR A 74 2.54 -1.90 -13.35
N THR A 75 2.75 -2.96 -12.57
CA THR A 75 3.61 -4.10 -12.92
C THR A 75 2.94 -5.05 -13.90
N GLY A 76 3.72 -5.70 -14.76
CA GLY A 76 3.22 -6.60 -15.79
C GLY A 76 4.07 -7.85 -16.02
N GLU A 77 5.31 -7.66 -16.46
CA GLU A 77 6.20 -8.78 -16.79
C GLU A 77 6.86 -9.34 -15.53
N TYR A 78 6.83 -10.67 -15.38
CA TYR A 78 7.37 -11.36 -14.22
C TYR A 78 8.88 -11.62 -14.41
N PRO A 79 9.75 -11.20 -13.47
CA PRO A 79 11.19 -11.43 -13.52
C PRO A 79 11.59 -12.88 -13.24
N PHE A 80 10.72 -13.68 -12.62
CA PHE A 80 10.99 -15.07 -12.25
C PHE A 80 9.91 -16.01 -12.77
N SER A 81 10.31 -17.24 -13.07
CA SER A 81 9.42 -18.29 -13.56
C SER A 81 8.84 -19.15 -12.44
N SER A 82 9.52 -19.25 -11.30
CA SER A 82 9.08 -20.00 -10.14
C SER A 82 9.47 -19.34 -8.83
N LEU A 83 8.86 -19.79 -7.73
CA LEU A 83 9.18 -19.29 -6.39
C LEU A 83 10.65 -19.55 -6.02
N GLU A 84 11.23 -20.66 -6.46
CA GLU A 84 12.61 -21.06 -6.15
C GLU A 84 13.69 -20.15 -6.75
N GLU A 85 13.38 -19.43 -7.81
CA GLU A 85 14.30 -18.45 -8.39
C GLU A 85 14.39 -17.17 -7.54
N ILE A 86 13.42 -16.93 -6.67
CA ILE A 86 13.39 -15.78 -5.78
C ILE A 86 14.29 -16.03 -4.58
N LYS A 87 15.47 -15.42 -4.59
CA LYS A 87 16.40 -15.42 -3.45
C LYS A 87 16.08 -14.26 -2.51
N PRO A 88 15.66 -14.49 -1.25
CA PRO A 88 15.29 -13.42 -0.32
C PRO A 88 16.36 -12.33 -0.18
N GLU A 89 17.65 -12.67 -0.22
CA GLU A 89 18.74 -11.72 -0.04
C GLU A 89 18.80 -10.65 -1.15
N GLN A 90 18.24 -10.94 -2.33
CA GLN A 90 18.19 -10.01 -3.46
C GLN A 90 17.04 -9.02 -3.36
N LEU A 91 16.05 -9.29 -2.50
CA LEU A 91 14.88 -8.46 -2.32
C LEU A 91 15.27 -7.24 -1.47
N THR A 92 15.62 -6.14 -2.12
CA THR A 92 15.96 -4.88 -1.42
C THR A 92 15.31 -3.69 -2.10
N LEU A 93 14.55 -2.91 -1.34
CA LEU A 93 13.81 -1.76 -1.90
C LEU A 93 14.65 -0.48 -1.83
N MET A 94 15.20 -0.18 -0.65
CA MET A 94 15.81 1.12 -0.32
C MET A 94 17.04 1.51 -1.17
N LYS A 95 17.67 0.56 -1.86
CA LYS A 95 18.83 0.84 -2.72
C LYS A 95 18.42 1.38 -4.09
N ASN A 96 17.20 1.10 -4.53
CA ASN A 96 16.73 1.38 -5.88
C ASN A 96 16.49 2.89 -6.10
N PRO A 97 16.91 3.47 -7.24
CA PRO A 97 16.68 4.87 -7.58
C PRO A 97 15.20 5.30 -7.55
N HIS A 98 14.26 4.42 -7.91
CA HIS A 98 12.83 4.76 -7.91
C HIS A 98 12.31 5.01 -6.50
N ILE A 99 12.63 4.13 -5.54
CA ILE A 99 12.28 4.33 -4.12
C ILE A 99 12.91 5.63 -3.61
N LYS A 100 14.19 5.86 -3.89
CA LYS A 100 14.87 7.09 -3.48
C LYS A 100 14.21 8.35 -4.05
N ALA A 101 13.78 8.31 -5.31
CA ALA A 101 13.07 9.41 -5.94
C ALA A 101 11.70 9.66 -5.29
N VAL A 102 10.94 8.60 -4.95
CA VAL A 102 9.66 8.74 -4.23
C VAL A 102 9.87 9.39 -2.86
N ILE A 103 10.86 8.92 -2.09
CA ILE A 103 11.19 9.50 -0.78
C ILE A 103 11.60 10.97 -0.89
N GLU A 104 12.42 11.31 -1.89
CA GLU A 104 12.83 12.70 -2.13
C GLU A 104 11.63 13.58 -2.54
N VAL A 105 10.71 13.07 -3.37
CA VAL A 105 9.48 13.79 -3.71
C VAL A 105 8.63 14.08 -2.47
N ILE A 106 8.43 13.08 -1.60
CA ILE A 106 7.68 13.26 -0.35
C ILE A 106 8.30 14.42 0.46
N LYS A 107 9.62 14.41 0.62
CA LYS A 107 10.35 15.47 1.34
C LYS A 107 10.16 16.86 0.71
N GLN A 108 10.13 16.93 -0.62
CA GLN A 108 9.90 18.18 -1.35
C GLN A 108 8.45 18.66 -1.32
N LEU A 109 7.52 17.80 -0.90
CA LEU A 109 6.07 18.06 -0.78
C LEU A 109 5.63 18.26 0.67
N LYS A 110 6.54 18.58 1.61
CA LYS A 110 6.26 18.75 3.06
C LYS A 110 5.11 19.71 3.45
N ASN A 111 4.66 20.57 2.55
CA ASN A 111 3.53 21.50 2.79
C ASN A 111 2.20 20.96 2.20
N GLU A 112 2.23 19.79 1.59
CA GLU A 112 1.10 19.13 0.95
C GLU A 112 0.69 17.90 1.78
N THR A 113 -0.60 17.55 1.75
CA THR A 113 -1.03 16.24 2.26
C THR A 113 -0.61 15.18 1.25
N VAL A 114 0.36 14.34 1.64
CA VAL A 114 0.83 13.23 0.82
C VAL A 114 0.28 11.91 1.36
N ILE A 115 -0.23 11.07 0.45
CA ILE A 115 -0.57 9.68 0.72
C ILE A 115 0.44 8.81 -0.01
N LEU A 116 1.13 7.93 0.74
CA LEU A 116 1.90 6.85 0.14
C LEU A 116 0.97 5.65 -0.08
N GLU A 117 0.78 5.25 -1.33
CA GLU A 117 0.22 3.94 -1.65
C GLU A 117 1.32 2.88 -1.62
N ALA A 118 1.05 1.84 -0.85
CA ALA A 118 1.95 0.74 -0.61
C ALA A 118 1.19 -0.59 -0.72
N GLU A 119 1.88 -1.62 -1.18
CA GLU A 119 1.34 -2.97 -1.26
C GLU A 119 1.82 -3.82 -0.09
N ALA A 120 0.95 -4.67 0.42
CA ALA A 120 1.32 -5.66 1.42
C ALA A 120 2.07 -6.84 0.76
N PRO A 121 2.80 -7.65 1.55
CA PRO A 121 3.86 -8.51 1.01
C PRO A 121 3.42 -9.50 -0.06
N PHE A 122 2.20 -10.02 0.01
CA PHE A 122 1.75 -11.04 -0.94
C PHE A 122 1.55 -10.45 -2.35
N SER A 123 1.00 -9.24 -2.43
CA SER A 123 0.80 -8.52 -3.69
C SER A 123 2.11 -8.05 -4.31
N ILE A 124 3.11 -7.72 -3.49
CA ILE A 124 4.48 -7.47 -3.99
C ILE A 124 5.04 -8.73 -4.64
N VAL A 125 4.97 -9.90 -3.98
CA VAL A 125 5.44 -11.17 -4.57
C VAL A 125 4.67 -11.54 -5.83
N SER A 126 3.38 -11.21 -5.92
CA SER A 126 2.56 -11.48 -7.11
C SER A 126 3.00 -10.72 -8.37
N ALA A 127 3.80 -9.65 -8.22
CA ALA A 127 4.44 -8.98 -9.35
C ALA A 127 5.73 -9.68 -9.80
N LEU A 128 6.27 -10.59 -9.01
CA LEU A 128 7.56 -11.24 -9.26
C LEU A 128 7.44 -12.56 -10.02
N ILE A 129 6.33 -13.25 -9.85
CA ILE A 129 6.05 -14.56 -10.45
C ILE A 129 4.60 -14.65 -10.92
N ASN A 130 4.33 -15.61 -11.81
CA ASN A 130 2.98 -15.88 -12.28
C ASN A 130 2.00 -16.14 -11.10
N PRO A 131 0.82 -15.50 -11.08
CA PRO A 131 -0.16 -15.68 -9.99
C PRO A 131 -0.59 -17.13 -9.76
N MET A 132 -0.68 -17.94 -10.82
CA MET A 132 -1.03 -19.36 -10.68
C MET A 132 0.05 -20.15 -9.93
N GLU A 133 1.32 -19.86 -10.22
CA GLU A 133 2.46 -20.47 -9.51
C GLU A 133 2.53 -19.99 -8.05
N LEU A 134 2.28 -18.69 -7.81
CA LEU A 134 2.22 -18.14 -6.45
C LEU A 134 1.10 -18.82 -5.63
N TYR A 135 -0.10 -18.93 -6.19
CA TYR A 135 -1.22 -19.56 -5.47
C TYR A 135 -1.01 -21.06 -5.23
N ALA A 136 -0.41 -21.78 -6.20
CA ALA A 136 -0.02 -23.17 -6.00
C ALA A 136 1.02 -23.31 -4.88
N SER A 137 1.98 -22.40 -4.82
CA SER A 137 3.07 -22.40 -3.83
C SER A 137 2.59 -22.23 -2.39
N MET A 138 1.43 -21.59 -2.16
CA MET A 138 0.83 -21.54 -0.82
C MET A 138 0.54 -22.93 -0.24
N GLN A 139 0.30 -23.93 -1.11
CA GLN A 139 -0.04 -25.29 -0.71
C GLN A 139 1.18 -26.22 -0.72
N THR A 140 2.06 -26.04 -1.70
CA THR A 140 3.16 -26.99 -1.98
C THR A 140 4.51 -26.53 -1.43
N LYS A 141 4.67 -25.23 -1.18
CA LYS A 141 5.95 -24.58 -0.84
C LYS A 141 5.77 -23.52 0.26
N THR A 142 4.83 -23.75 1.19
CA THR A 142 4.38 -22.78 2.20
C THR A 142 5.52 -22.17 3.01
N GLU A 143 6.47 -22.98 3.48
CA GLU A 143 7.62 -22.50 4.27
C GLU A 143 8.53 -21.59 3.46
N HIS A 144 8.85 -21.97 2.22
CA HIS A 144 9.67 -21.18 1.31
C HIS A 144 9.00 -19.85 0.97
N LEU A 145 7.70 -19.89 0.64
CA LEU A 145 6.92 -18.68 0.39
C LEU A 145 6.92 -17.75 1.59
N ASN A 146 6.71 -18.29 2.80
CA ASN A 146 6.71 -17.51 4.02
C ASN A 146 8.06 -16.84 4.32
N HIS A 147 9.17 -17.49 3.96
CA HIS A 147 10.50 -16.88 4.11
C HIS A 147 10.68 -15.67 3.18
N ILE A 148 10.20 -15.76 1.94
CA ILE A 148 10.19 -14.65 0.97
C ILE A 148 9.27 -13.52 1.46
N LEU A 149 8.05 -13.84 1.90
CA LEU A 149 7.09 -12.86 2.40
C LEU A 149 7.59 -12.11 3.63
N GLU A 150 8.26 -12.82 4.54
CA GLU A 150 8.89 -12.22 5.73
C GLU A 150 9.98 -11.22 5.36
N LYS A 151 10.84 -11.59 4.39
CA LYS A 151 11.84 -10.68 3.87
C LYS A 151 11.22 -9.43 3.23
N ILE A 152 10.16 -9.59 2.44
CA ILE A 152 9.42 -8.47 1.84
C ILE A 152 8.82 -7.59 2.93
N ALA A 153 8.17 -8.16 3.96
CA ALA A 153 7.59 -7.40 5.07
C ALA A 153 8.63 -6.50 5.76
N PHE A 154 9.85 -7.00 5.98
CA PHE A 154 10.93 -6.19 6.58
C PHE A 154 11.48 -5.11 5.64
N GLU A 155 11.55 -5.35 4.33
CA GLU A 155 11.95 -4.30 3.39
C GLU A 155 10.88 -3.24 3.22
N GLU A 156 9.62 -3.65 3.20
CA GLU A 156 8.46 -2.77 3.11
C GLU A 156 8.37 -1.88 4.35
N ALA A 157 8.56 -2.44 5.55
CA ALA A 157 8.61 -1.65 6.78
C ALA A 157 9.69 -0.54 6.73
N LYS A 158 10.87 -0.82 6.17
CA LYS A 158 11.93 0.21 5.98
C LYS A 158 11.50 1.29 4.99
N TYR A 159 10.78 0.92 3.95
CA TYR A 159 10.26 1.87 2.97
C TYR A 159 9.21 2.79 3.60
N LEU A 160 8.26 2.22 4.36
CA LEU A 160 7.25 2.98 5.10
C LEU A 160 7.91 3.93 6.13
N GLU A 161 8.89 3.45 6.89
CA GLU A 161 9.64 4.27 7.85
C GLU A 161 10.35 5.44 7.15
N ALA A 162 11.00 5.19 6.01
CA ALA A 162 11.66 6.23 5.25
C ALA A 162 10.69 7.28 4.70
N ALA A 163 9.50 6.85 4.25
CA ALA A 163 8.46 7.75 3.77
C ALA A 163 7.90 8.63 4.89
N ILE A 164 7.65 8.05 6.06
CA ILE A 164 7.22 8.79 7.25
C ILE A 164 8.27 9.82 7.66
N ASN A 165 9.54 9.41 7.73
CA ASN A 165 10.65 10.30 8.06
C ASN A 165 10.84 11.42 7.02
N ALA A 166 10.39 11.23 5.78
CA ALA A 166 10.37 12.26 4.75
C ALA A 166 9.17 13.22 4.85
N GLY A 167 8.18 12.94 5.70
CA GLY A 167 7.00 13.79 5.92
C GLY A 167 5.68 13.20 5.41
N CYS A 168 5.62 11.92 5.09
CA CYS A 168 4.37 11.26 4.73
C CYS A 168 3.59 10.85 5.99
N HIS A 169 2.40 11.42 6.20
CA HIS A 169 1.59 11.16 7.40
C HIS A 169 0.48 10.11 7.20
N ILE A 170 0.19 9.72 5.95
CA ILE A 170 -0.85 8.74 5.63
C ILE A 170 -0.26 7.71 4.67
N ILE A 171 -0.28 6.44 5.09
CA ILE A 171 0.06 5.30 4.24
C ILE A 171 -1.24 4.58 3.90
N SER A 172 -1.53 4.38 2.62
CA SER A 172 -2.64 3.53 2.17
C SER A 172 -2.08 2.16 1.79
N LEU A 173 -2.29 1.17 2.67
CA LEU A 173 -1.79 -0.20 2.50
C LEU A 173 -2.88 -1.10 1.91
N ALA A 174 -2.59 -1.73 0.77
CA ALA A 174 -3.50 -2.66 0.09
C ALA A 174 -2.91 -4.07 -0.02
N GLU A 175 -3.77 -5.09 -0.17
CA GLU A 175 -3.36 -6.48 -0.42
C GLU A 175 -4.28 -7.10 -1.49
N PRO A 176 -4.38 -6.49 -2.69
CA PRO A 176 -5.43 -6.74 -3.66
C PRO A 176 -5.55 -8.20 -4.13
N VAL A 177 -4.45 -8.94 -4.16
CA VAL A 177 -4.45 -10.35 -4.63
C VAL A 177 -4.29 -11.37 -3.50
N GLY A 178 -4.15 -10.90 -2.26
CA GLY A 178 -3.84 -11.71 -1.08
C GLY A 178 -4.92 -11.68 0.01
N THR A 179 -6.10 -11.12 -0.23
CA THR A 179 -7.20 -11.07 0.76
C THR A 179 -7.85 -12.44 0.99
N ALA A 180 -8.57 -12.61 2.10
CA ALA A 180 -9.15 -13.90 2.48
C ALA A 180 -10.17 -14.44 1.45
N ASP A 181 -10.89 -13.56 0.76
CA ASP A 181 -11.77 -13.92 -0.35
C ASP A 181 -11.02 -14.38 -1.61
N MET A 182 -9.75 -13.97 -1.77
CA MET A 182 -8.90 -14.35 -2.91
C MET A 182 -8.13 -15.64 -2.65
N VAL A 183 -7.49 -15.77 -1.49
CA VAL A 183 -6.60 -16.90 -1.18
C VAL A 183 -7.25 -17.97 -0.30
N GLY A 184 -8.43 -17.71 0.26
CA GLY A 184 -9.09 -18.57 1.25
C GLY A 184 -8.54 -18.38 2.66
N GLU A 185 -9.39 -18.62 3.67
CA GLU A 185 -9.08 -18.31 5.07
C GLU A 185 -7.80 -19.00 5.59
N LYS A 186 -7.59 -20.26 5.21
CA LYS A 186 -6.39 -21.03 5.58
C LYS A 186 -5.12 -20.34 5.11
N TYR A 187 -5.01 -20.07 3.81
CA TYR A 187 -3.80 -19.50 3.23
C TYR A 187 -3.65 -18.00 3.56
N PHE A 188 -4.74 -17.31 3.87
CA PHE A 188 -4.65 -15.98 4.47
C PHE A 188 -3.95 -16.06 5.84
N ARG A 189 -4.39 -16.95 6.73
CA ARG A 189 -3.77 -17.11 8.06
C ARG A 189 -2.32 -17.59 7.99
N GLU A 190 -2.02 -18.50 7.07
CA GLU A 190 -0.70 -19.15 6.99
C GLU A 190 0.32 -18.36 6.17
N CYS A 191 -0.11 -17.56 5.20
CA CYS A 191 0.76 -16.84 4.26
C CYS A 191 0.45 -15.34 4.25
N SER A 192 -0.50 -14.90 3.42
CA SER A 192 -0.73 -13.49 3.09
C SER A 192 -1.02 -12.61 4.32
N GLY A 193 -2.05 -12.96 5.09
CA GLY A 193 -2.42 -12.26 6.31
C GLY A 193 -1.34 -12.33 7.40
N ARG A 194 -0.62 -13.45 7.52
CA ARG A 194 0.55 -13.56 8.42
C ARG A 194 1.60 -12.51 8.07
N ALA A 195 1.94 -12.37 6.79
CA ALA A 195 2.93 -11.42 6.33
C ALA A 195 2.45 -9.96 6.50
N ALA A 196 1.17 -9.68 6.23
CA ALA A 196 0.58 -8.38 6.49
C ALA A 196 0.63 -8.02 7.99
N VAL A 197 0.30 -8.95 8.89
CA VAL A 197 0.42 -8.74 10.34
C VAL A 197 1.86 -8.44 10.74
N LEU A 198 2.84 -9.15 10.18
CA LEU A 198 4.25 -8.90 10.45
C LEU A 198 4.65 -7.47 10.03
N LEU A 199 4.31 -7.05 8.80
CA LEU A 199 4.56 -5.69 8.32
C LEU A 199 3.93 -4.64 9.25
N LEU A 200 2.67 -4.83 9.63
CA LEU A 200 1.96 -3.90 10.51
C LEU A 200 2.65 -3.79 11.88
N LYS A 201 3.02 -4.92 12.50
CA LYS A 201 3.74 -4.93 13.79
C LYS A 201 5.10 -4.25 13.71
N GLU A 202 5.85 -4.46 12.63
CA GLU A 202 7.10 -3.73 12.43
C GLU A 202 6.85 -2.23 12.22
N SER A 203 5.76 -1.87 11.53
CA SER A 203 5.42 -0.47 11.28
C SER A 203 4.98 0.30 12.52
N GLU A 204 4.32 -0.36 13.47
CA GLU A 204 3.83 0.27 14.70
C GLU A 204 4.93 1.00 15.48
N ARG A 205 6.17 0.52 15.36
CA ARG A 205 7.35 1.03 16.08
C ARG A 205 7.73 2.46 15.70
N PHE A 206 7.23 2.97 14.57
CA PHE A 206 7.58 4.29 14.02
C PHE A 206 6.36 5.14 13.62
N LEU A 207 5.13 4.76 13.97
CA LEU A 207 3.88 5.47 13.62
C LEU A 207 3.49 6.61 14.59
N GLN A 208 4.46 7.40 15.06
CA GLN A 208 4.20 8.41 16.11
C GLN A 208 3.33 9.60 15.64
N ASN A 209 3.45 10.01 14.38
CA ASN A 209 2.69 11.10 13.77
C ASN A 209 2.21 10.68 12.37
N SER A 210 1.77 9.44 12.24
CA SER A 210 1.38 8.87 10.96
C SER A 210 0.39 7.75 11.19
N VAL A 211 -0.46 7.53 10.19
CA VAL A 211 -1.45 6.45 10.23
C VAL A 211 -1.30 5.57 9.01
N VAL A 212 -1.44 4.25 9.20
CA VAL A 212 -1.61 3.30 8.11
C VAL A 212 -3.10 3.02 7.95
N HIS A 213 -3.65 3.47 6.84
CA HIS A 213 -4.98 3.13 6.37
C HIS A 213 -4.93 1.77 5.64
N LEU A 214 -5.50 0.75 6.24
CA LEU A 214 -5.69 -0.55 5.62
C LEU A 214 -6.87 -0.50 4.65
N CYS A 215 -6.62 -0.88 3.39
CA CYS A 215 -7.67 -1.06 2.40
C CYS A 215 -8.82 -1.88 2.97
N GLY A 216 -10.04 -1.47 2.66
CA GLY A 216 -11.27 -2.10 3.12
C GLY A 216 -11.32 -3.62 2.96
N LYS A 217 -10.76 -4.20 1.89
CA LYS A 217 -10.72 -5.66 1.72
C LYS A 217 -9.74 -6.33 2.69
N LEU A 218 -8.57 -5.73 2.90
CA LEU A 218 -7.56 -6.24 3.82
C LEU A 218 -8.06 -6.14 5.26
N SER A 219 -8.54 -4.96 5.69
CA SER A 219 -9.09 -4.78 7.04
C SER A 219 -10.25 -5.74 7.31
N ASN A 220 -11.13 -5.97 6.33
CA ASN A 220 -12.23 -6.93 6.47
C ASN A 220 -11.74 -8.37 6.62
N SER A 221 -10.75 -8.78 5.82
CA SER A 221 -10.15 -10.11 5.93
C SER A 221 -9.55 -10.32 7.33
N MET A 222 -8.85 -9.31 7.86
CA MET A 222 -8.22 -9.38 9.18
C MET A 222 -9.25 -9.44 10.31
N LEU A 223 -10.30 -8.60 10.27
CA LEU A 223 -11.36 -8.62 11.30
C LEU A 223 -12.15 -9.93 11.27
N ALA A 224 -12.56 -10.39 10.09
CA ALA A 224 -13.33 -11.64 9.95
C ALA A 224 -12.57 -12.84 10.53
N LEU A 225 -11.25 -12.82 10.40
CA LEU A 225 -10.37 -13.88 10.87
C LEU A 225 -9.75 -13.60 12.24
N GLN A 226 -10.18 -12.56 12.96
CA GLN A 226 -9.70 -12.20 14.31
C GLN A 226 -8.19 -11.96 14.36
N MET A 227 -7.61 -11.50 13.26
CA MET A 227 -6.21 -11.05 13.15
C MET A 227 -6.06 -9.55 13.41
N ALA A 228 -7.18 -8.86 13.64
CA ALA A 228 -7.26 -7.51 14.15
C ALA A 228 -8.52 -7.38 15.01
N LYS A 229 -8.53 -6.37 15.88
CA LYS A 229 -9.72 -5.90 16.61
C LYS A 229 -10.06 -4.50 16.14
N GLU A 230 -11.33 -4.15 16.25
CA GLU A 230 -11.86 -2.87 15.81
C GLU A 230 -12.42 -2.08 16.98
N GLU A 231 -12.16 -0.77 16.98
CA GLU A 231 -12.78 0.21 17.86
C GLU A 231 -13.22 1.44 17.05
N GLU A 232 -14.42 1.96 17.33
CA GLU A 232 -14.88 3.22 16.75
C GLU A 232 -14.23 4.40 17.47
N TYR A 233 -13.71 5.35 16.71
CA TYR A 233 -13.14 6.59 17.24
C TYR A 233 -13.83 7.79 16.61
N LEU A 234 -14.25 8.74 17.47
CA LEU A 234 -14.92 9.95 17.04
C LEU A 234 -13.91 10.97 16.52
N VAL A 235 -14.18 11.51 15.34
CA VAL A 235 -13.37 12.56 14.70
C VAL A 235 -14.20 13.81 14.51
N THR A 236 -13.54 14.96 14.40
CA THR A 236 -14.24 16.24 14.26
C THR A 236 -14.57 16.60 12.81
N ARG A 237 -13.86 15.98 11.85
CA ARG A 237 -13.90 16.32 10.41
C ARG A 237 -15.02 15.59 9.66
N GLU A 238 -15.54 16.26 8.64
CA GLU A 238 -16.62 15.76 7.77
C GLU A 238 -16.12 15.11 6.49
N GLU A 239 -14.86 15.35 6.12
CA GLU A 239 -14.20 14.67 5.01
C GLU A 239 -13.27 13.58 5.53
N TYR A 240 -13.26 12.43 4.85
CA TYR A 240 -12.53 11.26 5.35
C TYR A 240 -11.02 11.49 5.37
N LEU A 241 -10.46 12.14 4.34
CA LEU A 241 -9.04 12.53 4.31
C LEU A 241 -8.65 13.42 5.50
N GLU A 242 -9.50 14.37 5.85
CA GLU A 242 -9.26 15.24 7.01
C GLU A 242 -9.37 14.46 8.32
N SER A 243 -10.30 13.49 8.41
CA SER A 243 -10.38 12.57 9.55
C SER A 243 -9.11 11.72 9.69
N LEU A 244 -8.53 11.25 8.59
CA LEU A 244 -7.25 10.52 8.60
C LEU A 244 -6.08 11.42 9.00
N THR A 245 -6.09 12.68 8.56
CA THR A 245 -5.10 13.67 8.98
C THR A 245 -5.21 13.98 10.47
N GLU A 246 -6.43 14.09 11.01
CA GLU A 246 -6.67 14.21 12.46
C GLU A 246 -6.13 12.98 13.20
N ALA A 247 -6.41 11.78 12.71
CA ALA A 247 -5.93 10.53 13.29
C ALA A 247 -4.40 10.42 13.29
N ALA A 248 -3.74 10.81 12.19
CA ALA A 248 -2.29 10.78 12.07
C ALA A 248 -1.57 11.67 13.10
N HIS A 249 -2.22 12.71 13.62
CA HIS A 249 -1.65 13.56 14.69
C HIS A 249 -1.98 13.05 16.10
N ASN A 250 -2.69 11.93 16.22
CA ASN A 250 -2.92 11.27 17.50
C ASN A 250 -1.95 10.08 17.65
N PRO A 251 -0.98 10.14 18.59
CA PRO A 251 0.03 9.10 18.76
C PRO A 251 -0.52 7.77 19.29
N SER A 252 -1.80 7.69 19.66
CA SER A 252 -2.46 6.43 20.03
C SER A 252 -3.13 5.72 18.84
N ILE A 253 -3.11 6.31 17.64
CA ILE A 253 -3.81 5.79 16.47
C ILE A 253 -2.79 5.42 15.39
N HIS A 254 -2.51 4.13 15.27
CA HIS A 254 -1.56 3.60 14.29
C HIS A 254 -2.25 3.09 13.02
N PHE A 255 -3.33 2.33 13.19
CA PHE A 255 -4.02 1.63 12.11
C PHE A 255 -5.48 2.04 12.04
N VAL A 256 -5.96 2.31 10.83
CA VAL A 256 -7.37 2.60 10.55
C VAL A 256 -7.81 1.79 9.33
N GLY A 257 -9.09 1.46 9.23
CA GLY A 257 -9.60 0.74 8.06
C GLY A 257 -11.11 0.80 7.93
N GLN A 258 -11.67 -0.27 7.35
CA GLN A 258 -13.12 -0.45 7.15
C GLN A 258 -13.79 0.59 6.24
N HIS A 259 -13.01 1.44 5.57
CA HIS A 259 -13.49 2.41 4.59
C HIS A 259 -12.52 2.46 3.41
N CYS A 260 -12.92 3.16 2.34
CA CYS A 260 -12.06 3.39 1.20
C CYS A 260 -11.31 4.71 1.39
N ILE A 261 -10.01 4.71 1.11
CA ILE A 261 -9.17 5.92 1.13
C ILE A 261 -9.70 7.02 0.18
N HIS A 262 -10.36 6.61 -0.91
CA HIS A 262 -10.96 7.52 -1.90
C HIS A 262 -12.37 8.00 -1.51
N GLN A 263 -12.88 7.62 -0.34
CA GLN A 263 -14.15 8.12 0.15
C GLN A 263 -14.04 9.61 0.46
N LYS A 264 -14.94 10.42 -0.10
CA LYS A 264 -14.91 11.87 0.11
C LYS A 264 -15.50 12.29 1.47
N LYS A 265 -16.68 11.77 1.81
CA LYS A 265 -17.43 12.17 3.02
C LYS A 265 -17.28 11.16 4.14
N ASN A 266 -17.14 11.66 5.37
CA ASN A 266 -17.26 10.91 6.61
C ASN A 266 -18.51 11.37 7.39
N SER A 267 -19.69 11.00 6.89
CA SER A 267 -20.97 11.48 7.44
C SER A 267 -21.24 11.01 8.87
N THR A 268 -20.61 9.93 9.31
CA THR A 268 -20.76 9.38 10.65
C THR A 268 -19.84 10.06 11.66
N LYS A 269 -18.86 10.87 11.22
CA LYS A 269 -17.81 11.47 12.05
C LYS A 269 -17.07 10.41 12.89
N LYS A 270 -16.89 9.23 12.31
CA LYS A 270 -16.21 8.09 12.92
C LYS A 270 -15.12 7.58 12.01
N ILE A 271 -14.06 7.08 12.62
CA ILE A 271 -13.08 6.22 11.98
C ILE A 271 -13.01 4.90 12.75
N HIS A 272 -12.51 3.87 12.11
CA HIS A 272 -12.42 2.53 12.68
C HIS A 272 -10.95 2.22 12.91
N ILE A 273 -10.52 2.32 14.17
CA ILE A 273 -9.16 2.01 14.60
C ILE A 273 -9.00 0.50 14.65
N LEU A 274 -7.85 0.02 14.23
CA LEU A 274 -7.51 -1.39 14.26
C LEU A 274 -6.36 -1.66 15.25
N THR A 275 -6.50 -2.69 16.08
CA THR A 275 -5.41 -3.23 16.90
C THR A 275 -5.04 -4.61 16.35
N ILE A 276 -3.74 -4.81 16.03
CA ILE A 276 -3.21 -6.01 15.36
C ILE A 276 -2.65 -7.03 16.36
#